data_AF-A0A6L3XYS2-F1
#
_entry.id   AF-A0A6L3XYS2-F1
#
_cell.length_a   1.000
_cell.length_b   1.000
_cell.length_c   1.000
_cell.angle_alpha   90.00
_cell.angle_beta   90.00
_cell.angle_gamma   90.00
#
_symmetry.space_group_name_H-M   'P 1'
#
loop_
_entity.id
_entity.type
_entity.pdbx_description
1 polymer ?
#
loop_
_entity_poly.entity_id
_entity_poly.type
_entity_poly.pdbx_seq_one_letter_code
_entity_poly.pdbx_strand_id
1 'polypeptide(L)'
;MLTTFTLVGFDNSDDKPQAAAPAASTASEQKTPAKPDPEKLAKLAAQSQGKALTLLDASEVQLDGAATLVLTFSVPLDPSQDFAKTVHVVDKKSGKVDGAWELAPNLKELRLRHLEPNRNLVVTVERNLLALNKATFGIDYEKAITTRDVEPTVGFASRGSLLPGKVVEGLPVMALNVNNVDVNFYRVKPESLASFVSQWEYRNSLTNWESDNLLKMAELVYTGRFDLNPARNTREKLLLPLKDIKPLQQSGVYIAVMNQAGHYNYSNAATLFTLSDIGLSAHRYHNRLDIFTQSLENGAAQSGVAITLLNDKGQTLAEANSDADGHAKLETDKEAALILASKDGQTTLLDLKLPALDLAEFDIAGNPGYSKQFFMFGPRDLYRPGETVILNGLLRDSDGKPLPDQPVNLDVLRPDGQVARTVVVQPENGLYRFNYPLDSGAQTGMWHIRGNKGDNQQRMWDFHVEDFMPERMALNLTGQKTPVSPQDNVDFNVVGYYLYGAPANGNSLQGQLFLRPLRDAVPALPGFQFGDIAEENLSRSLDEVQLTLDE
;
A
#
# COMPACT_ATOMS: atom_id res chain seq x y z
N MET A 1 -47.16 11.94 11.08
CA MET A 1 -47.43 12.11 9.63
C MET A 1 -46.11 11.97 8.91
N LEU A 2 -46.01 10.94 8.05
CA LEU A 2 -45.12 10.76 6.88
C LEU A 2 -43.59 10.85 7.07
N THR A 3 -42.74 9.93 6.57
CA THR A 3 -42.89 8.57 6.01
C THR A 3 -41.49 7.96 5.94
N THR A 4 -41.34 6.71 6.34
CA THR A 4 -40.12 5.89 6.23
C THR A 4 -40.28 4.98 5.02
N PHE A 5 -39.28 4.91 4.13
CA PHE A 5 -39.27 3.93 3.03
C PHE A 5 -38.46 2.70 3.45
N THR A 6 -39.15 1.58 3.66
CA THR A 6 -38.58 0.23 3.73
C THR A 6 -39.06 -0.53 2.49
N LEU A 7 -38.14 -0.99 1.65
CA LEU A 7 -38.43 -1.89 0.54
C LEU A 7 -38.13 -3.33 1.00
N VAL A 8 -39.20 -4.09 1.22
CA VAL A 8 -39.20 -5.54 1.38
C VAL A 8 -39.71 -6.11 0.06
N GLY A 9 -38.91 -6.93 -0.61
CA GLY A 9 -39.35 -7.76 -1.74
C GLY A 9 -39.43 -9.21 -1.28
N PHE A 10 -40.66 -9.74 -1.22
CA PHE A 10 -40.94 -11.16 -0.97
C PHE A 10 -41.04 -11.91 -2.30
N ASP A 11 -40.51 -13.13 -2.28
CA ASP A 11 -40.45 -14.14 -3.34
C ASP A 11 -41.77 -14.41 -4.05
N ASN A 12 -41.68 -14.70 -5.36
CA ASN A 12 -42.68 -15.51 -6.06
C ASN A 12 -41.95 -16.63 -6.79
N SER A 13 -42.11 -17.82 -6.25
CA SER A 13 -41.54 -19.09 -6.66
C SER A 13 -42.31 -19.70 -7.82
N ASP A 14 -41.66 -19.83 -8.97
CA ASP A 14 -41.93 -20.85 -9.99
C ASP A 14 -40.78 -20.83 -11.03
N ASP A 15 -39.68 -21.52 -10.74
CA ASP A 15 -38.93 -22.17 -11.81
C ASP A 15 -38.03 -23.29 -11.26
N LYS A 16 -38.02 -24.42 -11.96
CA LYS A 16 -37.29 -25.65 -11.60
C LYS A 16 -35.77 -25.38 -11.55
N PRO A 17 -35.00 -25.98 -10.62
CA PRO A 17 -33.55 -25.87 -10.66
C PRO A 17 -32.98 -26.70 -11.82
N GLN A 18 -32.61 -26.02 -12.89
CA GLN A 18 -31.80 -26.57 -13.96
C GLN A 18 -30.36 -26.70 -13.46
N ALA A 19 -29.83 -27.92 -13.46
CA ALA A 19 -28.48 -28.24 -13.01
C ALA A 19 -27.44 -27.36 -13.74
N ALA A 20 -26.67 -26.60 -12.95
CA ALA A 20 -25.54 -25.81 -13.46
C ALA A 20 -24.44 -26.76 -13.97
N ALA A 21 -24.14 -26.65 -15.26
CA ALA A 21 -23.01 -27.31 -15.89
C ALA A 21 -21.68 -26.76 -15.32
N PRO A 22 -20.60 -27.57 -15.29
CA PRO A 22 -19.34 -27.16 -14.69
C PRO A 22 -18.75 -25.95 -15.40
N ALA A 23 -18.28 -24.97 -14.62
CA ALA A 23 -17.57 -23.80 -15.11
C ALA A 23 -16.33 -24.26 -15.87
N ALA A 24 -16.39 -24.18 -17.20
CA ALA A 24 -15.25 -24.34 -18.06
C ALA A 24 -14.24 -23.24 -17.73
N SER A 25 -12.98 -23.65 -17.59
CA SER A 25 -11.82 -22.76 -17.54
C SER A 25 -11.98 -21.62 -18.54
N THR A 26 -12.03 -20.38 -18.06
CA THR A 26 -11.82 -19.21 -18.91
C THR A 26 -10.38 -19.26 -19.40
N ALA A 27 -10.17 -19.96 -20.51
CA ALA A 27 -9.09 -19.65 -21.41
C ALA A 27 -9.21 -18.15 -21.71
N SER A 28 -8.13 -17.42 -21.50
CA SER A 28 -8.00 -16.05 -21.97
C SER A 28 -8.31 -16.02 -23.46
N GLU A 29 -9.55 -15.64 -23.80
CA GLU A 29 -9.91 -15.32 -25.17
C GLU A 29 -8.96 -14.22 -25.63
N GLN A 30 -8.13 -14.54 -26.62
CA GLN A 30 -7.42 -13.54 -27.39
C GLN A 30 -8.47 -12.57 -27.95
N LYS A 31 -8.64 -11.42 -27.30
CA LYS A 31 -9.37 -10.29 -27.86
C LYS A 31 -8.67 -9.91 -29.15
N THR A 32 -9.26 -10.32 -30.27
CA THR A 32 -8.97 -9.75 -31.59
C THR A 32 -8.98 -8.22 -31.45
N PRO A 33 -7.96 -7.48 -31.90
CA PRO A 33 -7.94 -6.03 -31.77
C PRO A 33 -9.20 -5.45 -32.41
N ALA A 34 -10.01 -4.73 -31.61
CA ALA A 34 -11.16 -4.02 -32.14
C ALA A 34 -10.69 -3.07 -33.26
N LYS A 35 -11.34 -3.14 -34.42
CA LYS A 35 -11.03 -2.19 -35.52
C LYS A 35 -11.16 -0.77 -34.98
N PRO A 36 -10.15 0.10 -35.17
CA PRO A 36 -10.18 1.45 -34.63
C PRO A 36 -11.37 2.24 -35.20
N ASP A 37 -12.05 2.95 -34.30
CA ASP A 37 -13.21 3.79 -34.62
C ASP A 37 -12.87 4.82 -35.73
N PRO A 38 -13.58 4.82 -36.87
CA PRO A 38 -13.35 5.73 -37.99
C PRO A 38 -13.34 7.21 -37.62
N GLU A 39 -14.19 7.64 -36.67
CA GLU A 39 -14.26 9.04 -36.25
C GLU A 39 -13.00 9.44 -35.47
N LYS A 40 -12.51 8.53 -34.62
CA LYS A 40 -11.26 8.72 -33.87
C LYS A 40 -10.05 8.79 -34.81
N LEU A 41 -10.02 7.96 -35.85
CA LEU A 41 -8.96 8.00 -36.88
C LEU A 41 -8.95 9.34 -37.62
N ALA A 42 -10.10 9.85 -38.03
CA ALA A 42 -10.20 11.14 -38.72
C ALA A 42 -9.69 12.31 -37.85
N LYS A 43 -10.06 12.31 -36.56
CA LYS A 43 -9.58 13.32 -35.59
C LYS A 43 -8.06 13.26 -35.40
N LEU A 44 -7.50 12.07 -35.23
CA LEU A 44 -6.05 11.87 -35.07
C LEU A 44 -5.27 12.25 -36.34
N ALA A 45 -5.82 11.96 -37.52
CA ALA A 45 -5.25 12.38 -38.79
C ALA A 45 -5.21 13.91 -38.91
N ALA A 46 -6.29 14.60 -38.54
CA ALA A 46 -6.36 16.06 -38.54
C ALA A 46 -5.32 16.69 -37.58
N GLN A 47 -5.17 16.15 -36.37
CA GLN A 47 -4.23 16.63 -35.36
C GLN A 47 -2.73 16.41 -35.72
N SER A 48 -2.47 15.51 -36.67
CA SER A 48 -1.12 15.19 -37.15
C SER A 48 -0.82 15.78 -38.53
N GLN A 49 -1.72 16.57 -39.12
CA GLN A 49 -1.47 17.22 -40.42
C GLN A 49 -0.21 18.09 -40.39
N GLY A 50 0.58 18.00 -41.46
CA GLY A 50 1.84 18.74 -41.63
C GLY A 50 3.01 18.28 -40.75
N LYS A 51 2.84 17.28 -39.88
CA LYS A 51 3.92 16.72 -39.05
C LYS A 51 4.64 15.59 -39.78
N ALA A 52 5.97 15.59 -39.73
CA ALA A 52 6.80 14.52 -40.29
C ALA A 52 6.73 13.23 -39.45
N LEU A 53 6.77 12.07 -40.11
CA LEU A 53 6.90 10.77 -39.46
C LEU A 53 8.38 10.50 -39.13
N THR A 54 8.69 10.40 -37.84
CA THR A 54 10.03 10.05 -37.35
C THR A 54 9.93 8.94 -36.30
N LEU A 55 10.99 8.15 -36.19
CA LEU A 55 11.15 7.17 -35.12
C LEU A 55 11.80 7.89 -33.94
N LEU A 56 11.05 8.02 -32.84
CA LEU A 56 11.48 8.68 -31.63
C LEU A 56 12.29 7.74 -30.73
N ASP A 57 11.84 6.50 -30.61
CA ASP A 57 12.50 5.49 -29.80
C ASP A 57 12.30 4.09 -30.37
N ALA A 58 13.25 3.21 -30.05
CA ALA A 58 13.17 1.78 -30.32
C ALA A 58 13.85 1.06 -29.15
N SER A 59 13.06 0.48 -28.27
CA SER A 59 13.51 -0.04 -26.99
C SER A 59 12.78 -1.33 -26.62
N GLU A 60 13.36 -2.06 -25.68
CA GLU A 60 12.72 -3.23 -25.06
C GLU A 60 12.04 -2.81 -23.76
N VAL A 61 10.76 -3.14 -23.63
CA VAL A 61 9.97 -2.92 -22.41
C VAL A 61 9.31 -4.22 -21.96
N GLN A 62 8.95 -4.30 -20.68
CA GLN A 62 8.13 -5.40 -20.18
C GLN A 62 6.65 -5.03 -20.38
N LEU A 63 5.92 -5.80 -21.17
CA LEU A 63 4.50 -5.59 -21.41
C LEU A 63 3.74 -6.89 -21.16
N ASP A 64 2.76 -6.85 -20.24
CA ASP A 64 1.97 -8.01 -19.83
C ASP A 64 2.81 -9.24 -19.45
N GLY A 65 3.96 -9.00 -18.79
CA GLY A 65 4.89 -10.06 -18.40
C GLY A 65 5.81 -10.56 -19.50
N ALA A 66 5.69 -10.10 -20.75
CA ALA A 66 6.58 -10.47 -21.85
C ALA A 66 7.57 -9.35 -22.22
N ALA A 67 8.80 -9.74 -22.57
CA ALA A 67 9.75 -8.84 -23.21
C ALA A 67 9.23 -8.43 -24.60
N THR A 68 9.10 -7.12 -24.83
CA THR A 68 8.43 -6.58 -26.01
C THR A 68 9.27 -5.47 -26.64
N LEU A 69 9.53 -5.60 -27.94
CA LEU A 69 10.14 -4.53 -28.73
C LEU A 69 9.07 -3.49 -29.02
N VAL A 70 9.33 -2.23 -28.68
CA VAL A 70 8.44 -1.10 -28.96
C VAL A 70 9.16 -0.08 -29.82
N LEU A 71 8.55 0.22 -30.96
CA LEU A 71 8.97 1.30 -31.85
C LEU A 71 7.99 2.47 -31.69
N THR A 72 8.49 3.60 -31.19
CA THR A 72 7.69 4.78 -30.89
C THR A 72 7.89 5.84 -31.98
N PHE A 73 6.79 6.28 -32.58
CA PHE A 73 6.77 7.22 -33.70
C PHE A 73 6.20 8.58 -33.31
N SER A 74 6.61 9.63 -34.01
CA SER A 74 6.15 11.01 -33.76
C SER A 74 4.66 11.23 -34.03
N VAL A 75 4.10 10.50 -35.00
CA VAL A 75 2.71 10.63 -35.48
C VAL A 75 2.02 9.26 -35.59
N PRO A 76 0.68 9.21 -35.50
CA PRO A 76 -0.09 7.98 -35.69
C PRO A 76 0.21 7.27 -37.01
N LEU A 77 0.42 5.96 -36.99
CA LEU A 77 0.59 5.08 -38.15
C LEU A 77 -0.76 4.72 -38.78
N ASP A 78 -0.75 4.43 -40.08
CA ASP A 78 -1.95 3.92 -40.77
C ASP A 78 -2.19 2.44 -40.40
N PRO A 79 -3.31 2.08 -39.74
CA PRO A 79 -3.56 0.70 -39.30
C PRO A 79 -3.92 -0.25 -40.46
N SER A 80 -4.17 0.28 -41.67
CA SER A 80 -4.56 -0.54 -42.83
C SER A 80 -3.37 -1.19 -43.56
N GLN A 81 -2.14 -0.79 -43.23
CA GLN A 81 -0.94 -1.32 -43.85
C GLN A 81 -0.49 -2.64 -43.22
N ASP A 82 0.23 -3.46 -43.99
CA ASP A 82 0.89 -4.66 -43.49
C ASP A 82 2.31 -4.32 -43.01
N PHE A 83 2.45 -4.15 -41.69
CA PHE A 83 3.71 -3.78 -41.06
C PHE A 83 4.82 -4.81 -41.28
N ALA A 84 4.50 -6.09 -41.54
CA ALA A 84 5.52 -7.11 -41.78
C ALA A 84 6.27 -6.92 -43.12
N LYS A 85 5.77 -6.04 -44.00
CA LYS A 85 6.44 -5.68 -45.27
C LYS A 85 7.40 -4.51 -45.13
N THR A 86 7.15 -3.61 -44.18
CA THR A 86 7.88 -2.35 -44.03
C THR A 86 8.75 -2.30 -42.78
N VAL A 87 8.52 -3.19 -41.81
CA VAL A 87 9.29 -3.26 -40.58
C VAL A 87 9.77 -4.69 -40.35
N HIS A 88 11.09 -4.88 -40.43
CA HIS A 88 11.75 -6.17 -40.32
C HIS A 88 12.54 -6.27 -39.02
N VAL A 89 12.52 -7.44 -38.39
CA VAL A 89 13.38 -7.76 -37.24
C VAL A 89 14.13 -9.05 -37.55
N VAL A 90 15.46 -8.95 -37.55
CA VAL A 90 16.34 -10.07 -37.86
C VAL A 90 17.32 -10.25 -36.71
N ASP A 91 17.33 -11.45 -36.15
CA ASP A 91 18.37 -11.88 -35.23
C ASP A 91 19.65 -12.24 -36.00
N LYS A 92 20.80 -11.71 -35.54
CA LYS A 92 22.10 -11.92 -36.21
C LYS A 92 22.53 -13.39 -36.34
N LYS A 93 21.98 -14.30 -35.54
CA LYS A 93 22.32 -15.73 -35.54
C LYS A 93 21.18 -16.60 -36.06
N SER A 94 19.94 -16.37 -35.63
CA SER A 94 18.79 -17.22 -35.98
C SER A 94 17.99 -16.72 -37.18
N GLY A 95 18.32 -15.55 -37.74
CA GLY A 95 17.60 -14.99 -38.88
C GLY A 95 16.32 -14.28 -38.48
N LYS A 96 15.29 -14.32 -39.34
CA LYS A 96 14.04 -13.59 -39.13
C LYS A 96 13.40 -13.96 -37.79
N VAL A 97 12.99 -12.95 -37.02
CA VAL A 97 12.26 -13.16 -35.76
C VAL A 97 10.78 -13.39 -36.08
N ASP A 98 10.21 -14.46 -35.51
CA ASP A 98 8.80 -14.77 -35.62
C ASP A 98 7.95 -13.85 -34.72
N GLY A 99 6.74 -13.53 -35.17
CA GLY A 99 5.78 -12.71 -34.43
C GLY A 99 5.05 -11.72 -35.34
N ALA A 100 3.85 -11.31 -34.92
CA ALA A 100 3.06 -10.30 -35.60
C ALA A 100 3.25 -8.94 -34.92
N TRP A 101 3.32 -7.89 -35.73
CA TRP A 101 3.31 -6.53 -35.22
C TRP A 101 1.93 -6.17 -34.67
N GLU A 102 1.88 -5.69 -33.43
CA GLU A 102 0.70 -5.14 -32.78
C GLU A 102 0.81 -3.61 -32.77
N LEU A 103 -0.16 -2.92 -33.35
CA LEU A 103 -0.23 -1.46 -33.27
C LEU A 103 -1.00 -1.04 -32.01
N ALA A 104 -0.39 -0.20 -31.18
CA ALA A 104 -1.01 0.26 -29.94
C ALA A 104 -2.26 1.12 -30.19
N PRO A 105 -3.17 1.26 -29.19
CA PRO A 105 -4.38 2.07 -29.35
C PRO A 105 -4.16 3.56 -29.64
N ASN A 106 -2.97 4.11 -29.34
CA ASN A 106 -2.56 5.47 -29.68
C ASN A 106 -2.04 5.61 -31.12
N LEU A 107 -1.86 4.48 -31.82
CA LEU A 107 -1.32 4.30 -33.17
C LEU A 107 0.11 4.81 -33.35
N LYS A 108 0.80 5.20 -32.27
CA LYS A 108 2.17 5.73 -32.32
C LYS A 108 3.21 4.70 -31.90
N GLU A 109 2.79 3.57 -31.36
CA GLU A 109 3.69 2.50 -30.93
C GLU A 109 3.40 1.23 -31.72
N LEU A 110 4.44 0.67 -32.30
CA LEU A 110 4.41 -0.64 -32.95
C LEU A 110 5.15 -1.65 -32.06
N ARG A 111 4.51 -2.77 -31.76
CA ARG A 111 4.94 -3.69 -30.70
C ARG A 111 5.17 -5.09 -31.26
N LEU A 112 6.27 -5.74 -30.88
CA LEU A 112 6.55 -7.14 -31.17
C LEU A 112 6.87 -7.86 -29.86
N ARG A 113 5.95 -8.72 -29.41
CA ARG A 113 6.00 -9.39 -28.09
C ARG A 113 6.81 -10.69 -28.13
N HIS A 114 7.10 -11.22 -26.94
CA HIS A 114 7.76 -12.52 -26.69
C HIS A 114 9.20 -12.60 -27.22
N LEU A 115 9.95 -11.50 -27.13
CA LEU A 115 11.35 -11.49 -27.55
C LEU A 115 12.16 -12.54 -26.78
N GLU A 116 13.06 -13.19 -27.51
CA GLU A 116 14.05 -14.07 -26.93
C GLU A 116 15.08 -13.27 -26.10
N PRO A 117 15.45 -13.73 -24.89
CA PRO A 117 16.46 -13.07 -24.08
C PRO A 117 17.86 -13.24 -24.65
N ASN A 118 18.75 -12.29 -24.33
CA ASN A 118 20.18 -12.29 -24.69
C ASN A 118 20.44 -12.51 -26.20
N ARG A 119 19.68 -11.79 -27.03
CA ARG A 119 19.75 -11.83 -28.50
C ARG A 119 20.19 -10.50 -29.07
N ASN A 120 20.86 -10.54 -30.22
CA ASN A 120 21.24 -9.35 -30.97
C ASN A 120 20.32 -9.22 -32.18
N LEU A 121 19.36 -8.31 -32.07
CA LEU A 121 18.37 -8.03 -33.09
C LEU A 121 18.78 -6.81 -33.92
N VAL A 122 18.48 -6.87 -35.21
CA VAL A 122 18.59 -5.75 -36.14
C VAL A 122 17.17 -5.41 -36.58
N VAL A 123 16.73 -4.21 -36.23
CA VAL A 123 15.41 -3.68 -36.61
C VAL A 123 15.61 -2.77 -37.80
N THR A 124 14.91 -3.05 -38.90
CA THR A 124 14.93 -2.25 -40.11
C THR A 124 13.53 -1.68 -40.36
N VAL A 125 13.43 -0.35 -40.43
CA VAL A 125 12.22 0.38 -40.82
C VAL A 125 12.43 0.93 -42.23
N GLU A 126 11.63 0.48 -43.18
CA GLU A 126 11.73 0.93 -44.57
C GLU A 126 11.10 2.30 -44.79
N ARG A 127 11.63 3.04 -45.78
CA ARG A 127 11.16 4.37 -46.18
C ARG A 127 9.67 4.47 -46.51
N ASN A 128 9.05 3.34 -46.88
CA ASN A 128 7.66 3.26 -47.32
C ASN A 128 6.63 3.14 -46.19
N LEU A 129 7.07 3.07 -44.92
CA LEU A 129 6.16 3.05 -43.77
C LEU A 129 5.25 4.30 -43.79
N LEU A 130 3.94 4.07 -43.66
CA LEU A 130 2.92 5.10 -43.86
C LEU A 130 2.30 5.57 -42.54
N ALA A 131 2.21 6.89 -42.35
CA ALA A 131 1.45 7.50 -41.27
C ALA A 131 -0.02 7.73 -41.66
N LEU A 132 -0.88 7.90 -40.66
CA LEU A 132 -2.31 8.16 -40.83
C LEU A 132 -2.57 9.49 -41.57
N ASN A 133 -1.68 10.47 -41.43
CA ASN A 133 -1.69 11.74 -42.16
C ASN A 133 -1.13 11.63 -43.60
N LYS A 134 -0.84 10.42 -44.07
CA LYS A 134 -0.21 10.09 -45.37
C LYS A 134 1.25 10.51 -45.53
N ALA A 135 1.92 10.95 -44.46
CA ALA A 135 3.38 11.09 -44.47
C ALA A 135 4.04 9.70 -44.59
N THR A 136 5.16 9.64 -45.31
CA THR A 136 6.02 8.45 -45.38
C THR A 136 7.28 8.67 -44.55
N PHE A 137 7.92 7.58 -44.12
CA PHE A 137 9.13 7.66 -43.31
C PHE A 137 10.33 8.22 -44.09
N GLY A 138 10.39 7.99 -45.40
CA GLY A 138 11.28 8.70 -46.34
C GLY A 138 12.73 8.22 -46.38
N ILE A 139 13.20 7.48 -45.37
CA ILE A 139 14.54 6.88 -45.30
C ILE A 139 14.46 5.43 -44.84
N ASP A 140 15.41 4.58 -45.23
CA ASP A 140 15.55 3.27 -44.59
C ASP A 140 16.38 3.47 -43.31
N TYR A 141 15.86 3.00 -42.18
CA TYR A 141 16.51 3.12 -40.86
C TYR A 141 16.82 1.75 -40.31
N GLU A 142 18.03 1.57 -39.80
CA GLU A 142 18.47 0.33 -39.16
C GLU A 142 18.98 0.60 -37.75
N LYS A 143 18.53 -0.17 -36.77
CA LYS A 143 19.00 -0.10 -35.38
C LYS A 143 19.28 -1.49 -34.83
N ALA A 144 20.47 -1.66 -34.28
CA ALA A 144 20.80 -2.85 -33.51
C ALA A 144 20.28 -2.69 -32.06
N ILE A 145 19.62 -3.72 -31.55
CA ILE A 145 19.14 -3.81 -30.18
C ILE A 145 19.59 -5.15 -29.60
N THR A 146 20.14 -5.12 -28.39
CA THR A 146 20.46 -6.34 -27.64
C THR A 146 19.35 -6.53 -26.61
N THR A 147 18.65 -7.66 -26.67
CA THR A 147 17.60 -7.99 -25.70
C THR A 147 18.22 -8.31 -24.34
N ARG A 148 17.50 -7.99 -23.27
CA ARG A 148 17.93 -8.21 -21.90
C ARG A 148 18.19 -9.69 -21.67
N ASP A 149 19.16 -9.97 -20.80
CA ASP A 149 19.36 -11.32 -20.29
C ASP A 149 18.31 -11.59 -19.22
N VAL A 150 17.43 -12.55 -19.49
CA VAL A 150 16.32 -12.91 -18.61
C VAL A 150 16.46 -14.37 -18.26
N GLU A 151 16.93 -14.63 -17.06
CA GLU A 151 17.10 -15.98 -16.56
C GLU A 151 15.72 -16.64 -16.31
N PRO A 152 15.59 -17.95 -16.61
CA PRO A 152 14.41 -18.72 -16.24
C PRO A 152 14.18 -18.64 -14.72
N THR A 153 12.95 -18.31 -14.32
CA THR A 153 12.61 -18.15 -12.90
C THR A 153 11.28 -18.81 -12.57
N VAL A 154 11.20 -19.39 -11.38
CA VAL A 154 9.97 -19.92 -10.81
C VAL A 154 9.94 -19.65 -9.30
N GLY A 155 8.79 -19.29 -8.76
CA GLY A 155 8.59 -19.05 -7.34
C GLY A 155 7.12 -18.98 -6.96
N PHE A 156 6.81 -18.97 -5.66
CA PHE A 156 5.44 -18.74 -5.20
C PHE A 156 5.04 -17.27 -5.37
N ALA A 157 3.76 -17.02 -5.69
CA ALA A 157 3.25 -15.66 -5.86
C ALA A 157 3.13 -14.90 -4.52
N SER A 158 2.99 -15.62 -3.40
CA SER A 158 2.94 -15.05 -2.06
C SER A 158 3.81 -15.85 -1.07
N ARG A 159 4.23 -15.17 0.00
CA ARG A 159 5.02 -15.77 1.11
C ARG A 159 4.18 -16.63 2.05
N GLY A 160 2.87 -16.44 1.96
CA GLY A 160 1.90 -17.32 2.56
C GLY A 160 0.48 -16.94 2.18
N SER A 161 -0.45 -17.85 2.44
CA SER A 161 -1.87 -17.67 2.15
C SER A 161 -2.70 -18.47 3.14
N LEU A 162 -3.71 -17.85 3.76
CA LEU A 162 -4.80 -18.59 4.38
C LEU A 162 -5.66 -19.12 3.24
N LEU A 163 -5.73 -20.45 3.09
CA LEU A 163 -6.54 -21.09 2.06
C LEU A 163 -7.77 -21.70 2.75
N PRO A 164 -9.00 -21.33 2.33
CA PRO A 164 -10.20 -21.94 2.88
C PRO A 164 -10.18 -23.45 2.69
N GLY A 165 -10.39 -24.21 3.77
CA GLY A 165 -10.15 -25.66 3.80
C GLY A 165 -10.92 -26.51 2.78
N LYS A 166 -12.02 -25.99 2.21
CA LYS A 166 -12.84 -26.71 1.20
C LYS A 166 -12.64 -26.25 -0.24
N VAL A 167 -11.96 -25.12 -0.46
CA VAL A 167 -11.79 -24.50 -1.79
C VAL A 167 -10.32 -24.18 -2.02
N VAL A 168 -9.51 -25.23 -2.18
CA VAL A 168 -8.13 -25.06 -2.65
C VAL A 168 -8.16 -25.00 -4.17
N GLU A 169 -8.32 -23.79 -4.73
CA GLU A 169 -8.19 -23.57 -6.19
C GLU A 169 -6.78 -23.90 -6.68
N GLY A 170 -5.80 -23.88 -5.78
CA GLY A 170 -4.42 -24.25 -6.03
C GLY A 170 -3.45 -23.30 -5.33
N LEU A 171 -2.16 -23.61 -5.40
CA LEU A 171 -1.12 -22.75 -4.86
C LEU A 171 -0.57 -21.86 -5.98
N PRO A 172 -0.67 -20.51 -5.87
CA PRO A 172 -0.26 -19.63 -6.95
C PRO A 172 1.26 -19.54 -7.06
N VAL A 173 1.76 -19.70 -8.29
CA VAL A 173 3.17 -19.63 -8.65
C VAL A 173 3.37 -18.67 -9.81
N MET A 174 4.52 -17.98 -9.80
CA MET A 174 4.99 -17.15 -10.89
C MET A 174 6.06 -17.94 -11.63
N ALA A 175 5.89 -18.12 -12.94
CA ALA A 175 6.82 -18.85 -13.79
C ALA A 175 7.22 -18.03 -15.01
N LEU A 176 8.49 -18.16 -15.41
CA LEU A 176 9.05 -17.56 -16.61
C LEU A 176 10.07 -18.53 -17.19
N ASN A 177 9.78 -19.06 -18.38
CA ASN A 177 10.66 -20.00 -19.10
C ASN A 177 11.02 -21.27 -18.30
N VAL A 178 10.17 -21.68 -17.35
CA VAL A 178 10.33 -22.92 -16.58
C VAL A 178 9.12 -23.81 -16.83
N ASN A 179 9.35 -24.96 -17.47
CA ASN A 179 8.28 -25.87 -17.88
C ASN A 179 7.78 -26.76 -16.75
N ASN A 180 8.61 -27.06 -15.76
CA ASN A 180 8.28 -27.96 -14.67
C ASN A 180 9.00 -27.57 -13.37
N VAL A 181 8.37 -27.84 -12.23
CA VAL A 181 8.93 -27.58 -10.91
C VAL A 181 8.67 -28.76 -9.98
N ASP A 182 9.69 -29.15 -9.20
CA ASP A 182 9.54 -30.16 -8.15
C ASP A 182 9.16 -29.43 -6.85
N VAL A 183 8.08 -29.86 -6.20
CA VAL A 183 7.58 -29.24 -4.96
C VAL A 183 7.42 -30.29 -3.87
N ASN A 184 8.05 -30.02 -2.74
CA ASN A 184 7.92 -30.79 -1.52
C ASN A 184 6.93 -30.10 -0.58
N PHE A 185 5.94 -30.84 -0.12
CA PHE A 185 4.95 -30.36 0.83
C PHE A 185 5.20 -30.99 2.20
N TYR A 186 5.33 -30.14 3.20
CA TYR A 186 5.52 -30.53 4.58
C TYR A 186 4.33 -30.07 5.42
N ARG A 187 3.89 -30.90 6.37
CA ARG A 187 2.91 -30.52 7.38
C ARG A 187 3.63 -30.20 8.68
N VAL A 188 3.39 -29.01 9.23
CA VAL A 188 3.98 -28.63 10.52
C VAL A 188 3.38 -29.48 11.63
N LYS A 189 4.23 -29.99 12.52
CA LYS A 189 3.79 -30.78 13.67
C LYS A 189 3.03 -29.89 14.66
N PRO A 190 1.84 -30.28 15.14
CA PRO A 190 1.04 -29.46 16.05
C PRO A 190 1.82 -28.98 17.29
N GLU A 191 2.63 -29.85 17.88
CA GLU A 191 3.43 -29.55 19.08
C GLU A 191 4.58 -28.57 18.83
N SER A 192 5.02 -28.43 17.58
CA SER A 192 6.10 -27.53 17.19
C SER A 192 5.59 -26.25 16.52
N LEU A 193 4.28 -26.11 16.33
CA LEU A 193 3.69 -25.06 15.50
C LEU A 193 4.02 -23.64 16.00
N ALA A 194 3.88 -23.39 17.30
CA ALA A 194 4.17 -22.10 17.91
C ALA A 194 5.64 -21.68 17.66
N SER A 195 6.58 -22.59 17.90
CA SER A 195 8.01 -22.35 17.67
C SER A 195 8.35 -22.25 16.19
N PHE A 196 7.70 -23.04 15.34
CA PHE A 196 7.86 -23.01 13.90
C PHE A 196 7.50 -21.64 13.32
N VAL A 197 6.32 -21.13 13.68
CA VAL A 197 5.80 -19.87 13.13
C VAL A 197 6.63 -18.69 13.62
N SER A 198 7.05 -18.72 14.89
CA SER A 198 8.01 -17.77 15.46
C SER A 198 9.33 -17.72 14.66
N GLN A 199 9.86 -18.87 14.22
CA GLN A 199 11.11 -18.93 13.43
C GLN A 199 10.91 -18.63 11.94
N TRP A 200 9.72 -18.88 11.40
CA TRP A 200 9.42 -18.71 9.97
C TRP A 200 9.42 -17.23 9.55
N GLU A 201 8.96 -16.31 10.42
CA GLU A 201 8.92 -14.86 10.20
C GLU A 201 8.44 -14.42 8.79
N TYR A 202 7.55 -15.21 8.16
CA TYR A 202 7.06 -14.99 6.79
C TYR A 202 8.16 -14.77 5.73
N ARG A 203 9.26 -15.53 5.84
CA ARG A 203 10.34 -15.56 4.84
C ARG A 203 9.81 -16.04 3.47
N ASN A 204 10.39 -15.51 2.38
CA ASN A 204 10.02 -15.84 1.00
C ASN A 204 10.88 -16.96 0.37
N SER A 205 11.92 -17.36 1.06
CA SER A 205 12.82 -18.42 0.64
C SER A 205 13.45 -19.05 1.87
N LEU A 206 13.78 -20.33 1.75
CA LEU A 206 14.55 -21.05 2.74
C LEU A 206 15.97 -21.22 2.22
N THR A 207 16.94 -20.81 3.02
CA THR A 207 18.33 -21.22 2.79
C THR A 207 18.50 -22.69 3.17
N ASN A 208 19.47 -23.38 2.56
CA ASN A 208 19.68 -24.81 2.81
C ASN A 208 19.99 -25.10 4.29
N TRP A 209 20.73 -24.22 4.97
CA TRP A 209 21.08 -24.39 6.40
C TRP A 209 19.88 -24.20 7.35
N GLU A 210 19.01 -23.23 7.06
CA GLU A 210 17.83 -22.95 7.88
C GLU A 210 16.75 -24.02 7.70
N SER A 211 16.68 -24.61 6.50
CA SER A 211 15.79 -25.73 6.18
C SER A 211 16.02 -26.91 7.12
N ASP A 212 17.26 -27.24 7.49
CA ASP A 212 17.56 -28.42 8.30
C ASP A 212 16.97 -28.36 9.71
N ASN A 213 16.85 -27.17 10.32
CA ASN A 213 16.26 -27.03 11.64
C ASN A 213 14.74 -26.84 11.56
N LEU A 214 14.29 -26.06 10.57
CA LEU A 214 12.88 -25.73 10.42
C LEU A 214 12.06 -26.92 9.91
N LEU A 215 12.60 -27.73 9.01
CA LEU A 215 11.95 -28.94 8.51
C LEU A 215 11.91 -30.09 9.53
N LYS A 216 12.73 -30.09 10.60
CA LYS A 216 12.61 -31.08 11.70
C LYS A 216 11.28 -30.94 12.48
N MET A 217 10.74 -29.71 12.48
CA MET A 217 9.44 -29.37 13.08
C MET A 217 8.26 -29.66 12.15
N ALA A 218 8.52 -30.20 10.96
CA ALA A 218 7.50 -30.57 9.98
C ALA A 218 7.73 -32.01 9.48
N GLU A 219 6.72 -32.57 8.83
CA GLU A 219 6.79 -33.90 8.23
C GLU A 219 6.49 -33.81 6.74
N LEU A 220 7.33 -34.43 5.90
CA LEU A 220 7.09 -34.49 4.47
C LEU A 220 5.82 -35.33 4.20
N VAL A 221 4.80 -34.72 3.62
CA VAL A 221 3.51 -35.39 3.33
C VAL A 221 3.33 -35.71 1.85
N TYR A 222 3.97 -34.95 0.96
CA TYR A 222 3.90 -35.19 -0.47
C TYR A 222 5.11 -34.59 -1.20
N THR A 223 5.56 -35.25 -2.26
CA THR A 223 6.53 -34.71 -3.21
C THR A 223 5.97 -34.93 -4.61
N GLY A 224 6.03 -33.91 -5.46
CA GLY A 224 5.50 -34.01 -6.82
C GLY A 224 6.17 -33.06 -7.78
N ARG A 225 6.26 -33.48 -9.03
CA ARG A 225 6.60 -32.62 -10.16
C ARG A 225 5.33 -32.05 -10.76
N PHE A 226 5.30 -30.74 -10.98
CA PHE A 226 4.20 -30.03 -11.59
C PHE A 226 4.64 -29.46 -12.93
N ASP A 227 3.88 -29.76 -13.98
CA ASP A 227 4.06 -29.16 -15.29
C ASP A 227 3.38 -27.78 -15.31
N LEU A 228 4.13 -26.77 -15.71
CA LEU A 228 3.73 -25.36 -15.73
C LEU A 228 3.42 -24.89 -17.15
N ASN A 229 4.26 -25.27 -18.12
CA ASN A 229 4.16 -24.89 -19.54
C ASN A 229 3.76 -23.40 -19.77
N PRO A 230 4.46 -22.42 -19.15
CA PRO A 230 4.13 -21.01 -19.35
C PRO A 230 4.36 -20.60 -20.80
N ALA A 231 3.64 -19.57 -21.28
CA ALA A 231 3.94 -19.00 -22.59
C ALA A 231 5.40 -18.55 -22.68
N ARG A 232 6.02 -18.81 -23.82
CA ARG A 232 7.45 -18.53 -24.05
C ARG A 232 7.75 -17.05 -23.80
N ASN A 233 8.82 -16.80 -23.03
CA ASN A 233 9.30 -15.47 -22.61
C ASN A 233 8.24 -14.58 -21.96
N THR A 234 7.25 -15.20 -21.31
CA THR A 234 6.16 -14.49 -20.65
C THR A 234 6.10 -14.93 -19.21
N ARG A 235 6.14 -13.96 -18.29
CA ARG A 235 5.94 -14.22 -16.87
C ARG A 235 4.46 -14.40 -16.62
N GLU A 236 4.06 -15.60 -16.21
CA GLU A 236 2.67 -15.97 -15.98
C GLU A 236 2.42 -16.36 -14.53
N LYS A 237 1.21 -16.07 -14.05
CA LYS A 237 0.68 -16.56 -12.79
C LYS A 237 -0.09 -17.84 -13.06
N LEU A 238 0.41 -18.96 -12.53
CA LEU A 238 -0.18 -20.28 -12.66
C LEU A 238 -0.64 -20.79 -11.29
N LEU A 239 -1.52 -21.80 -11.27
CA LEU A 239 -2.01 -22.44 -10.05
C LEU A 239 -1.56 -23.90 -10.02
N LEU A 240 -0.87 -24.30 -8.95
CA LEU A 240 -0.55 -25.70 -8.71
C LEU A 240 -1.79 -26.44 -8.20
N PRO A 241 -2.27 -27.50 -8.87
CA PRO A 241 -3.45 -28.23 -8.45
C PRO A 241 -3.15 -29.04 -7.17
N LEU A 242 -3.89 -28.76 -6.08
CA LEU A 242 -3.74 -29.47 -4.80
C LEU A 242 -4.88 -30.44 -4.48
N LYS A 243 -5.99 -30.36 -5.24
CA LYS A 243 -7.24 -31.09 -4.97
C LYS A 243 -7.06 -32.60 -4.91
N ASP A 244 -6.24 -33.15 -5.79
CA ASP A 244 -6.06 -34.62 -5.90
C ASP A 244 -5.04 -35.17 -4.89
N ILE A 245 -4.37 -34.29 -4.13
CA ILE A 245 -3.33 -34.68 -3.17
C ILE A 245 -3.99 -34.95 -1.81
N LYS A 246 -4.34 -36.22 -1.56
CA LYS A 246 -5.07 -36.65 -0.34
C LYS A 246 -4.48 -36.13 0.98
N PRO A 247 -3.14 -36.14 1.20
CA PRO A 247 -2.57 -35.58 2.44
C PRO A 247 -2.85 -34.10 2.64
N LEU A 248 -2.97 -33.33 1.55
CA LEU A 248 -3.29 -31.89 1.58
C LEU A 248 -4.80 -31.61 1.68
N GLN A 249 -5.63 -32.62 1.90
CA GLN A 249 -7.05 -32.43 2.23
C GLN A 249 -7.28 -32.41 3.75
N GLN A 250 -6.26 -32.74 4.54
CA GLN A 250 -6.32 -32.69 5.99
C GLN A 250 -6.08 -31.25 6.47
N SER A 251 -6.83 -30.80 7.47
CA SER A 251 -6.63 -29.48 8.05
C SER A 251 -5.27 -29.35 8.75
N GLY A 252 -4.67 -28.17 8.68
CA GLY A 252 -3.37 -27.91 9.31
C GLY A 252 -2.55 -26.87 8.57
N VAL A 253 -1.33 -26.68 9.06
CA VAL A 253 -0.36 -25.72 8.51
C VAL A 253 0.65 -26.47 7.66
N TYR A 254 0.85 -26.01 6.44
CA TYR A 254 1.68 -26.64 5.43
C TYR A 254 2.72 -25.68 4.89
N ILE A 255 3.85 -26.24 4.51
CA ILE A 255 4.95 -25.55 3.83
C ILE A 255 5.12 -26.21 2.48
N ALA A 256 5.14 -25.41 1.41
CA ALA A 256 5.59 -25.88 0.11
C ALA A 256 7.00 -25.33 -0.16
N VAL A 257 7.91 -26.21 -0.56
CA VAL A 257 9.30 -25.87 -0.90
C VAL A 257 9.57 -26.31 -2.33
N MET A 258 9.95 -25.38 -3.20
CA MET A 258 10.33 -25.68 -4.58
C MET A 258 11.78 -26.09 -4.67
N ASN A 259 12.04 -27.17 -5.39
CA ASN A 259 13.38 -27.55 -5.83
C ASN A 259 13.44 -27.41 -7.35
N GLN A 260 14.43 -26.68 -7.87
CA GLN A 260 14.67 -26.64 -9.31
C GLN A 260 15.49 -27.86 -9.73
N ALA A 261 14.90 -28.73 -10.55
CA ALA A 261 15.62 -29.88 -11.08
C ALA A 261 16.78 -29.41 -11.97
N GLY A 262 18.02 -29.81 -11.66
CA GLY A 262 19.20 -29.49 -12.46
C GLY A 262 19.92 -28.18 -12.10
N HIS A 263 19.38 -27.35 -11.20
CA HIS A 263 20.02 -26.13 -10.71
C HIS A 263 20.11 -26.14 -9.17
N TYR A 264 21.33 -26.22 -8.64
CA TYR A 264 21.58 -26.10 -7.21
C TYR A 264 21.69 -24.62 -6.83
N ASN A 265 20.55 -24.01 -6.49
CA ASN A 265 20.53 -22.65 -5.95
C ASN A 265 20.79 -22.65 -4.44
N TYR A 266 21.38 -21.56 -3.93
CA TYR A 266 21.67 -21.39 -2.49
C TYR A 266 20.42 -21.15 -1.64
N SER A 267 19.29 -20.81 -2.26
CA SER A 267 17.99 -20.66 -1.61
C SER A 267 16.88 -21.25 -2.48
N ASN A 268 15.92 -21.89 -1.82
CA ASN A 268 14.74 -22.48 -2.43
C ASN A 268 13.53 -21.60 -2.14
N ALA A 269 12.68 -21.38 -3.15
CA ALA A 269 11.42 -20.67 -2.96
C ALA A 269 10.52 -21.50 -2.04
N ALA A 270 9.97 -20.86 -1.02
CA ALA A 270 9.13 -21.53 -0.04
C ALA A 270 7.94 -20.64 0.35
N THR A 271 6.81 -21.28 0.66
CA THR A 271 5.59 -20.57 1.08
C THR A 271 4.86 -21.37 2.16
N LEU A 272 4.22 -20.65 3.07
CA LEU A 272 3.42 -21.20 4.16
C LEU A 272 1.93 -21.04 3.85
N PHE A 273 1.17 -22.12 3.89
CA PHE A 273 -0.28 -22.04 3.72
C PHE A 273 -1.01 -22.84 4.77
N THR A 274 -2.20 -22.38 5.13
CA THR A 274 -3.02 -23.00 6.17
C THR A 274 -4.32 -23.47 5.56
N LEU A 275 -4.72 -24.71 5.87
CA LEU A 275 -6.00 -25.29 5.48
C LEU A 275 -6.89 -25.41 6.71
N SER A 276 -7.85 -24.50 6.81
CA SER A 276 -8.73 -24.36 7.96
C SER A 276 -10.05 -23.73 7.51
N ASP A 277 -11.14 -24.03 8.22
CA ASP A 277 -12.40 -23.30 8.08
C ASP A 277 -12.54 -22.20 9.15
N ILE A 278 -11.62 -22.11 10.10
CA ILE A 278 -11.64 -21.07 11.14
C ILE A 278 -11.15 -19.75 10.53
N GLY A 279 -12.03 -18.78 10.41
CA GLY A 279 -11.71 -17.37 10.22
C GLY A 279 -11.52 -16.67 11.56
N LEU A 280 -10.51 -15.80 11.65
CA LEU A 280 -10.21 -15.00 12.83
C LEU A 280 -10.25 -13.51 12.49
N SER A 281 -10.88 -12.74 13.36
CA SER A 281 -10.68 -11.29 13.46
C SER A 281 -10.38 -10.90 14.89
N ALA A 282 -9.54 -9.89 15.09
CA ALA A 282 -9.13 -9.46 16.42
C ALA A 282 -9.14 -7.93 16.51
N HIS A 283 -9.68 -7.42 17.61
CA HIS A 283 -9.72 -6.00 17.93
C HIS A 283 -8.93 -5.76 19.22
N ARG A 284 -7.96 -4.85 19.18
CA ARG A 284 -7.10 -4.55 20.32
C ARG A 284 -7.54 -3.27 21.01
N TYR A 285 -7.79 -3.36 22.31
CA TYR A 285 -8.12 -2.25 23.19
C TYR A 285 -7.08 -2.17 24.31
N HIS A 286 -5.99 -1.44 24.07
CA HIS A 286 -4.85 -1.34 25.00
C HIS A 286 -4.30 -2.74 25.39
N ASN A 287 -4.58 -3.20 26.61
CA ASN A 287 -4.16 -4.49 27.16
C ASN A 287 -5.19 -5.62 26.96
N ARG A 288 -6.33 -5.34 26.34
CA ARG A 288 -7.38 -6.32 26.03
C ARG A 288 -7.39 -6.62 24.53
N LEU A 289 -7.59 -7.88 24.18
CA LEU A 289 -7.92 -8.33 22.83
C LEU A 289 -9.30 -8.99 22.84
N ASP A 290 -10.17 -8.53 21.94
CA ASP A 290 -11.43 -9.18 21.62
C ASP A 290 -11.28 -9.91 20.29
N ILE A 291 -11.47 -11.22 20.31
CA ILE A 291 -11.21 -12.13 19.20
C ILE A 291 -12.54 -12.75 18.79
N PHE A 292 -12.82 -12.75 17.50
CA PHE A 292 -14.02 -13.34 16.93
C PHE A 292 -13.64 -14.47 15.97
N THR A 293 -14.26 -15.63 16.18
CA THR A 293 -14.05 -16.85 15.41
C THR A 293 -15.29 -17.16 14.59
N GLN A 294 -15.12 -17.32 13.28
CA GLN A 294 -16.21 -17.56 12.32
C GLN A 294 -15.83 -18.65 11.31
N SER A 295 -16.81 -19.30 10.69
CA SER A 295 -16.57 -20.22 9.58
C SER A 295 -16.25 -19.43 8.31
N LEU A 296 -15.22 -19.83 7.56
CA LEU A 296 -14.90 -19.24 6.26
C LEU A 296 -15.88 -19.69 5.17
N GLU A 297 -16.53 -20.84 5.33
CA GLU A 297 -17.52 -21.35 4.39
C GLU A 297 -18.82 -20.54 4.37
N ASN A 298 -19.30 -20.07 5.53
CA ASN A 298 -20.61 -19.42 5.64
C ASN A 298 -20.66 -18.16 6.51
N GLY A 299 -19.55 -17.76 7.15
CA GLY A 299 -19.47 -16.58 8.01
C GLY A 299 -20.09 -16.74 9.39
N ALA A 300 -20.65 -17.90 9.75
CA ALA A 300 -21.30 -18.11 11.03
C ALA A 300 -20.29 -18.18 12.18
N ALA A 301 -20.67 -17.67 13.36
CA ALA A 301 -19.87 -17.75 14.57
C ALA A 301 -19.55 -19.22 14.94
N GLN A 302 -18.31 -19.47 15.37
CA GLN A 302 -17.86 -20.78 15.81
C GLN A 302 -17.53 -20.79 17.31
N SER A 303 -18.26 -21.59 18.08
CA SER A 303 -18.03 -21.75 19.51
C SER A 303 -17.02 -22.83 19.86
N GLY A 304 -16.39 -22.73 21.04
CA GLY A 304 -15.46 -23.73 21.56
C GLY A 304 -14.14 -23.82 20.78
N VAL A 305 -13.77 -22.79 20.02
CA VAL A 305 -12.46 -22.69 19.39
C VAL A 305 -11.44 -22.31 20.46
N ALA A 306 -10.39 -23.10 20.61
CA ALA A 306 -9.31 -22.83 21.55
C ALA A 306 -8.37 -21.76 20.98
N ILE A 307 -8.22 -20.65 21.69
CA ILE A 307 -7.45 -19.48 21.30
C ILE A 307 -6.24 -19.33 22.23
N THR A 308 -5.05 -19.30 21.66
CA THR A 308 -3.78 -19.14 22.37
C THR A 308 -3.07 -17.90 21.85
N LEU A 309 -2.73 -16.98 22.75
CA LEU A 309 -1.93 -15.79 22.46
C LEU A 309 -0.45 -16.08 22.75
N LEU A 310 0.42 -15.82 21.78
CA LEU A 310 1.84 -16.13 21.84
C LEU A 310 2.68 -14.85 21.74
N ASN A 311 3.86 -14.86 22.37
CA ASN A 311 4.90 -13.87 22.13
C ASN A 311 5.74 -14.20 20.87
N ASP A 312 6.73 -13.35 20.60
CA ASP A 312 7.66 -13.49 19.47
C ASP A 312 8.47 -14.80 19.48
N LYS A 313 8.67 -15.42 20.65
CA LYS A 313 9.37 -16.70 20.85
C LYS A 313 8.44 -17.91 20.79
N GLY A 314 7.15 -17.71 20.53
CA GLY A 314 6.15 -18.78 20.53
C GLY A 314 5.77 -19.28 21.93
N GLN A 315 6.01 -18.50 22.98
CA GLN A 315 5.58 -18.83 24.35
C GLN A 315 4.17 -18.31 24.60
N THR A 316 3.34 -19.12 25.26
CA THR A 316 1.97 -18.75 25.62
C THR A 316 1.91 -17.63 26.65
N LEU A 317 1.16 -16.58 26.31
CA LEU A 317 0.88 -15.42 27.15
C LEU A 317 -0.49 -15.53 27.83
N ALA A 318 -1.51 -15.94 27.08
CA ALA A 318 -2.89 -16.07 27.54
C ALA A 318 -3.66 -17.07 26.67
N GLU A 319 -4.71 -17.67 27.23
CA GLU A 319 -5.56 -18.65 26.55
C GLU A 319 -7.04 -18.44 26.90
N ALA A 320 -7.92 -18.70 25.93
CA ALA A 320 -9.37 -18.67 26.11
C ALA A 320 -10.05 -19.56 25.08
N ASN A 321 -11.32 -19.92 25.33
CA ASN A 321 -12.17 -20.58 24.34
C ASN A 321 -13.22 -19.58 23.85
N SER A 322 -13.59 -19.67 22.58
CA SER A 322 -14.70 -18.87 22.05
C SER A 322 -16.05 -19.32 22.63
N ASP A 323 -16.92 -18.36 22.89
CA ASP A 323 -18.29 -18.59 23.38
C ASP A 323 -19.29 -18.90 22.25
N ALA A 324 -20.58 -18.92 22.56
CA ALA A 324 -21.65 -19.23 21.60
C ALA A 324 -21.71 -18.24 20.42
N ASP A 325 -21.29 -16.99 20.63
CA ASP A 325 -21.25 -15.94 19.61
C ASP A 325 -19.89 -15.91 18.89
N GLY A 326 -19.02 -16.89 19.17
CA GLY A 326 -17.68 -16.97 18.61
C GLY A 326 -16.73 -15.93 19.19
N HIS A 327 -17.06 -15.31 20.33
CA HIS A 327 -16.22 -14.30 20.98
C HIS A 327 -15.29 -14.95 22.01
N ALA A 328 -14.02 -14.55 22.00
CA ALA A 328 -13.04 -14.85 23.02
C ALA A 328 -12.36 -13.56 23.48
N LYS A 329 -12.24 -13.40 24.79
CA LYS A 329 -11.57 -12.25 25.41
C LYS A 329 -10.24 -12.69 26.01
N LEU A 330 -9.16 -11.99 25.66
CA LEU A 330 -7.83 -12.15 26.24
C LEU A 330 -7.33 -10.82 26.82
N GLU A 331 -6.52 -10.91 27.87
CA GLU A 331 -5.86 -9.76 28.48
C GLU A 331 -4.36 -10.04 28.63
N THR A 332 -3.51 -9.09 28.22
CA THR A 332 -2.06 -9.17 28.37
C THR A 332 -1.46 -7.76 28.45
N ASP A 333 -0.49 -7.59 29.34
CA ASP A 333 0.39 -6.43 29.42
C ASP A 333 1.71 -6.63 28.65
N LYS A 334 2.00 -7.88 28.25
CA LYS A 334 3.18 -8.26 27.47
C LYS A 334 2.95 -8.09 25.96
N GLU A 335 4.06 -7.92 25.24
CA GLU A 335 4.06 -7.88 23.78
C GLU A 335 3.61 -9.23 23.19
N ALA A 336 2.43 -9.22 22.59
CA ALA A 336 1.89 -10.32 21.82
C ALA A 336 2.32 -10.23 20.35
N ALA A 337 2.62 -11.37 19.75
CA ALA A 337 3.04 -11.48 18.36
C ALA A 337 2.05 -12.28 17.51
N LEU A 338 1.42 -13.31 18.07
CA LEU A 338 0.62 -14.24 17.27
C LEU A 338 -0.60 -14.74 18.05
N ILE A 339 -1.70 -14.95 17.34
CA ILE A 339 -2.87 -15.70 17.83
C ILE A 339 -2.93 -17.01 17.07
N LEU A 340 -3.08 -18.10 17.82
CA LEU A 340 -3.36 -19.42 17.30
C LEU A 340 -4.80 -19.80 17.67
N ALA A 341 -5.60 -20.21 16.69
CA ALA A 341 -6.92 -20.76 16.92
C ALA A 341 -6.98 -22.21 16.46
N SER A 342 -7.52 -23.08 17.30
CA SER A 342 -7.58 -24.51 17.01
C SER A 342 -8.91 -25.13 17.43
N LYS A 343 -9.46 -25.99 16.57
CA LYS A 343 -10.67 -26.77 16.84
C LYS A 343 -10.71 -27.98 15.90
N ASP A 344 -10.97 -29.17 16.43
CA ASP A 344 -11.17 -30.40 15.65
C ASP A 344 -10.06 -30.68 14.60
N GLY A 345 -8.80 -30.38 14.94
CA GLY A 345 -7.64 -30.54 14.05
C GLY A 345 -7.47 -29.42 13.01
N GLN A 346 -8.40 -28.47 12.94
CA GLN A 346 -8.23 -27.21 12.20
C GLN A 346 -7.36 -26.24 12.99
N THR A 347 -6.60 -25.43 12.28
CA THR A 347 -5.72 -24.44 12.91
C THR A 347 -5.64 -23.21 12.03
N THR A 348 -5.81 -22.03 12.62
CA THR A 348 -5.65 -20.74 11.95
C THR A 348 -4.71 -19.86 12.76
N LEU A 349 -3.93 -19.04 12.05
CA LEU A 349 -2.94 -18.16 12.64
C LEU A 349 -3.25 -16.72 12.23
N LEU A 350 -3.11 -15.81 13.17
CA LEU A 350 -3.18 -14.37 12.94
C LEU A 350 -1.94 -13.70 13.53
N ASP A 351 -1.14 -13.09 12.67
CA ASP A 351 0.05 -12.33 13.06
C ASP A 351 -0.33 -10.91 13.50
N LEU A 352 -0.02 -10.58 14.75
CA LEU A 352 -0.29 -9.27 15.36
C LEU A 352 0.85 -8.26 15.11
N LYS A 353 1.99 -8.70 14.54
CA LYS A 353 3.08 -7.81 14.13
C LYS A 353 2.83 -7.19 12.76
N LEU A 354 1.96 -7.78 11.94
CA LEU A 354 1.52 -7.15 10.70
C LEU A 354 0.76 -5.85 11.01
N PRO A 355 0.88 -4.82 10.15
CA PRO A 355 0.06 -3.63 10.28
C PRO A 355 -1.42 -4.00 10.37
N ALA A 356 -2.14 -3.33 11.28
CA ALA A 356 -3.59 -3.41 11.32
C ALA A 356 -4.19 -2.94 9.99
N LEU A 357 -5.45 -3.32 9.74
CA LEU A 357 -6.17 -2.82 8.57
C LEU A 357 -6.16 -1.29 8.57
N ASP A 358 -5.85 -0.71 7.41
CA ASP A 358 -5.88 0.74 7.23
C ASP A 358 -7.34 1.23 7.33
N LEU A 359 -7.55 2.22 8.19
CA LEU A 359 -8.84 2.84 8.45
C LEU A 359 -8.83 4.33 8.07
N ALA A 360 -7.86 4.81 7.29
CA ALA A 360 -7.73 6.21 6.90
C ALA A 360 -8.93 6.78 6.14
N GLU A 361 -9.73 5.93 5.48
CA GLU A 361 -10.98 6.33 4.82
C GLU A 361 -12.12 6.63 5.81
N PHE A 362 -11.98 6.23 7.08
CA PHE A 362 -12.99 6.44 8.13
C PHE A 362 -12.59 7.60 9.04
N ASP A 363 -13.60 8.34 9.52
CA ASP A 363 -13.40 9.41 10.51
C ASP A 363 -13.19 8.83 11.92
N ILE A 364 -11.99 8.30 12.17
CA ILE A 364 -11.54 7.74 13.45
C ILE A 364 -10.55 8.65 14.18
N ALA A 365 -10.28 9.84 13.63
CA ALA A 365 -9.39 10.80 14.24
C ALA A 365 -9.99 11.36 15.53
N GLY A 366 -9.16 11.63 16.52
CA GLY A 366 -9.60 12.20 17.78
C GLY A 366 -8.57 12.10 18.88
N ASN A 367 -8.92 12.68 20.03
CA ASN A 367 -8.10 12.54 21.23
C ASN A 367 -8.09 11.06 21.66
N PRO A 368 -6.92 10.52 22.07
CA PRO A 368 -6.86 9.17 22.61
C PRO A 368 -7.87 8.98 23.75
N GLY A 369 -8.65 7.90 23.69
CA GLY A 369 -9.71 7.56 24.65
C GLY A 369 -9.16 7.14 26.02
N TYR A 370 -8.62 8.09 26.77
CA TYR A 370 -8.15 7.86 28.13
C TYR A 370 -9.32 7.61 29.09
N SER A 371 -9.17 6.64 30.00
CA SER A 371 -10.18 6.35 31.03
C SER A 371 -10.49 7.53 31.95
N LYS A 372 -9.49 8.39 32.16
CA LYS A 372 -9.63 9.71 32.79
C LYS A 372 -9.06 10.76 31.85
N GLN A 373 -9.66 11.93 31.78
CA GLN A 373 -9.22 13.03 30.93
C GLN A 373 -8.49 14.08 31.78
N PHE A 374 -7.27 14.44 31.40
CA PHE A 374 -6.54 15.55 32.03
C PHE A 374 -6.39 16.66 31.00
N PHE A 375 -7.31 17.62 31.04
CA PHE A 375 -7.35 18.74 30.12
C PHE A 375 -6.35 19.81 30.57
N MET A 376 -5.30 20.01 29.79
CA MET A 376 -4.24 20.98 30.04
C MET A 376 -4.41 22.19 29.13
N PHE A 377 -4.35 23.39 29.70
CA PHE A 377 -4.52 24.63 28.96
C PHE A 377 -3.72 25.79 29.56
N GLY A 378 -3.18 26.63 28.70
CA GLY A 378 -2.46 27.85 29.07
C GLY A 378 -3.10 29.09 28.42
N PRO A 379 -2.65 30.30 28.81
CA PRO A 379 -3.09 31.53 28.16
C PRO A 379 -2.51 31.68 26.73
N ARG A 380 -1.39 31.00 26.45
CA ARG A 380 -0.69 30.96 25.17
C ARG A 380 0.24 29.75 25.13
N ASP A 381 0.72 29.43 23.94
CA ASP A 381 1.64 28.34 23.62
C ASP A 381 3.02 28.86 23.15
N LEU A 382 3.26 30.16 23.16
CA LEU A 382 4.53 30.78 22.74
C LEU A 382 5.12 31.66 23.84
N TYR A 383 6.37 31.40 24.21
CA TYR A 383 7.10 32.06 25.30
C TYR A 383 8.51 32.48 24.87
N ARG A 384 9.09 33.42 25.61
CA ARG A 384 10.51 33.80 25.47
C ARG A 384 11.35 33.25 26.62
N PRO A 385 12.65 33.03 26.41
CA PRO A 385 13.58 32.81 27.52
C PRO A 385 13.44 33.91 28.59
N GLY A 386 13.42 33.52 29.87
CA GLY A 386 13.18 34.44 31.00
C GLY A 386 11.72 34.69 31.36
N GLU A 387 10.75 34.26 30.55
CA GLU A 387 9.32 34.37 30.90
C GLU A 387 8.86 33.23 31.83
N THR A 388 7.70 33.40 32.48
CA THR A 388 7.07 32.32 33.25
C THR A 388 5.97 31.66 32.43
N VAL A 389 6.13 30.36 32.19
CA VAL A 389 5.12 29.50 31.57
C VAL A 389 4.01 29.24 32.59
N ILE A 390 2.75 29.41 32.16
CA ILE A 390 1.57 29.26 33.01
C ILE A 390 0.73 28.12 32.42
N LEU A 391 0.59 27.03 33.18
CA LEU A 391 -0.21 25.87 32.81
C LEU A 391 -1.33 25.66 33.83
N ASN A 392 -2.54 25.41 33.32
CA ASN A 392 -3.69 25.00 34.11
C ASN A 392 -4.13 23.58 33.70
N GLY A 393 -4.78 22.87 34.62
CA GLY A 393 -5.27 21.52 34.37
C GLY A 393 -6.64 21.26 35.00
N LEU A 394 -7.47 20.48 34.32
CA LEU A 394 -8.73 19.94 34.85
C LEU A 394 -8.75 18.43 34.67
N LEU A 395 -8.97 17.70 35.78
CA LEU A 395 -9.08 16.24 35.76
C LEU A 395 -10.56 15.82 35.81
N ARG A 396 -10.98 14.99 34.86
CA ARG A 396 -12.34 14.45 34.75
C ARG A 396 -12.31 12.96 34.41
N ASP A 397 -13.42 12.27 34.60
CA ASP A 397 -13.61 10.92 34.05
C ASP A 397 -13.83 10.96 32.52
N SER A 398 -14.09 9.81 31.90
CA SER A 398 -14.36 9.71 30.47
C SER A 398 -15.61 10.46 30.02
N ASP A 399 -16.57 10.70 30.91
CA ASP A 399 -17.84 11.41 30.65
C ASP A 399 -17.75 12.91 31.00
N GLY A 400 -16.58 13.40 31.42
CA GLY A 400 -16.39 14.79 31.84
C GLY A 400 -16.89 15.11 33.25
N LYS A 401 -17.23 14.10 34.07
CA LYS A 401 -17.69 14.29 35.46
C LYS A 401 -16.50 14.50 36.41
N PRO A 402 -16.71 15.19 37.54
CA PRO A 402 -15.69 15.36 38.57
C PRO A 402 -15.21 14.02 39.13
N LEU A 403 -13.92 13.94 39.45
CA LEU A 403 -13.29 12.84 40.17
C LEU A 403 -12.82 13.33 41.54
N PRO A 404 -12.59 12.41 42.51
CA PRO A 404 -11.89 12.76 43.74
C PRO A 404 -10.52 13.40 43.44
N ASP A 405 -10.15 14.38 44.25
CA ASP A 405 -8.86 15.06 44.11
C ASP A 405 -7.70 14.05 44.23
N GLN A 406 -6.76 14.14 43.30
CA GLN A 406 -5.58 13.26 43.26
C GLN A 406 -4.37 14.01 42.69
N PRO A 407 -3.14 13.71 43.16
CA PRO A 407 -1.94 14.34 42.61
C PRO A 407 -1.72 13.97 41.14
N VAL A 408 -1.14 14.89 40.38
CA VAL A 408 -0.64 14.66 39.03
C VAL A 408 0.84 15.02 38.99
N ASN A 409 1.67 14.12 38.47
CA ASN A 409 3.08 14.38 38.23
C ASN A 409 3.25 15.09 36.88
N LEU A 410 3.94 16.23 36.86
CA LEU A 410 4.28 17.00 35.68
C LEU A 410 5.79 16.99 35.46
N ASP A 411 6.21 16.59 34.26
CA ASP A 411 7.58 16.73 33.79
C ASP A 411 7.67 17.84 32.75
N VAL A 412 8.58 18.80 32.92
CA VAL A 412 8.94 19.78 31.90
C VAL A 412 10.08 19.21 31.07
N LEU A 413 9.85 19.03 29.78
CA LEU A 413 10.80 18.47 28.82
C LEU A 413 11.35 19.59 27.93
N ARG A 414 12.67 19.58 27.79
CA ARG A 414 13.42 20.45 26.88
C ARG A 414 13.29 19.98 25.42
N PRO A 415 13.68 20.80 24.44
CA PRO A 415 13.72 20.39 23.04
C PRO A 415 14.64 19.20 22.76
N ASP A 416 15.68 18.99 23.60
CA ASP A 416 16.57 17.82 23.52
C ASP A 416 15.99 16.54 24.16
N GLY A 417 14.75 16.59 24.66
CA GLY A 417 14.06 15.49 25.32
C GLY A 417 14.44 15.28 26.78
N GLN A 418 15.39 16.04 27.34
CA GLN A 418 15.75 15.93 28.75
C GLN A 418 14.70 16.57 29.65
N VAL A 419 14.51 15.98 30.83
CA VAL A 419 13.62 16.54 31.86
C VAL A 419 14.33 17.69 32.57
N ALA A 420 13.80 18.91 32.41
CA ALA A 420 14.26 20.10 33.12
C ALA A 420 13.76 20.14 34.58
N ARG A 421 12.52 19.68 34.81
CA ARG A 421 11.89 19.70 36.14
C ARG A 421 10.80 18.65 36.25
N THR A 422 10.74 17.96 37.37
CA THR A 422 9.63 17.08 37.78
C THR A 422 8.94 17.67 39.00
N VAL A 423 7.61 17.70 39.02
CA VAL A 423 6.82 18.22 40.14
C VAL A 423 5.50 17.49 40.29
N VAL A 424 5.09 17.26 41.54
CA VAL A 424 3.75 16.75 41.85
C VAL A 424 2.83 17.91 42.17
N VAL A 425 1.78 18.10 41.37
CA VAL A 425 0.78 19.16 41.52
C VAL A 425 -0.48 18.60 42.13
N GLN A 426 -1.00 19.29 43.15
CA GLN A 426 -2.30 19.01 43.76
C GLN A 426 -3.35 19.99 43.19
N PRO A 427 -4.62 19.57 43.06
CA PRO A 427 -5.68 20.49 42.70
C PRO A 427 -6.00 21.44 43.86
N GLU A 428 -6.32 22.68 43.53
CA GLU A 428 -6.93 23.65 44.45
C GLU A 428 -8.33 23.97 43.92
N ASN A 429 -9.38 23.66 44.69
CA ASN A 429 -10.78 23.78 44.26
C ASN A 429 -11.06 23.08 42.91
N GLY A 430 -10.46 21.90 42.69
CA GLY A 430 -10.62 21.12 41.47
C GLY A 430 -9.84 21.64 40.25
N LEU A 431 -8.97 22.65 40.41
CA LEU A 431 -8.13 23.23 39.37
C LEU A 431 -6.64 22.99 39.69
N TYR A 432 -5.92 22.40 38.74
CA TYR A 432 -4.46 22.26 38.82
C TYR A 432 -3.81 23.50 38.24
N ARG A 433 -2.77 24.01 38.90
CA ARG A 433 -2.00 25.19 38.44
C ARG A 433 -0.52 24.91 38.55
N PHE A 434 0.22 25.24 37.51
CA PHE A 434 1.67 25.07 37.47
C PHE A 434 2.32 26.26 36.75
N ASN A 435 3.25 26.91 37.45
CA ASN A 435 4.04 28.01 36.93
C ASN A 435 5.50 27.58 36.85
N TYR A 436 6.09 27.71 35.66
CA TYR A 436 7.48 27.34 35.41
C TYR A 436 8.27 28.56 34.90
N PRO A 437 9.20 29.12 35.69
CA PRO A 437 10.06 30.19 35.21
C PRO A 437 11.09 29.60 34.24
N LEU A 438 11.13 30.10 33.00
CA LEU A 438 12.19 29.78 32.04
C LEU A 438 13.45 30.56 32.41
N ASP A 439 14.59 29.90 32.36
CA ASP A 439 15.88 30.59 32.46
C ASP A 439 16.07 31.57 31.29
N SER A 440 16.79 32.66 31.51
CA SER A 440 17.10 33.62 30.45
C SER A 440 17.97 33.04 29.34
N GLY A 441 18.70 31.95 29.63
CA GLY A 441 19.46 31.15 28.67
C GLY A 441 18.79 29.82 28.30
N ALA A 442 17.47 29.71 28.47
CA ALA A 442 16.72 28.53 28.06
C ALA A 442 16.88 28.28 26.56
N GLN A 443 17.03 27.00 26.17
CA GLN A 443 17.10 26.59 24.77
C GLN A 443 15.82 27.00 24.03
N THR A 444 15.98 27.51 22.81
CA THR A 444 14.85 27.76 21.91
C THR A 444 14.38 26.46 21.24
N GLY A 445 13.14 26.44 20.78
CA GLY A 445 12.49 25.31 20.13
C GLY A 445 11.21 24.86 20.83
N MET A 446 10.75 23.65 20.48
CA MET A 446 9.55 23.04 21.05
C MET A 446 9.86 22.44 22.43
N TRP A 447 9.16 22.92 23.45
CA TRP A 447 9.15 22.36 24.80
C TRP A 447 7.84 21.64 25.05
N HIS A 448 7.85 20.71 26.02
CA HIS A 448 6.66 19.96 26.37
C HIS A 448 6.47 19.91 27.89
N ILE A 449 5.22 19.98 28.36
CA ILE A 449 4.87 19.59 29.73
C ILE A 449 4.07 18.30 29.65
N ARG A 450 4.58 17.27 30.33
CA ARG A 450 4.00 15.94 30.33
C ARG A 450 3.35 15.61 31.66
N GLY A 451 2.05 15.39 31.64
CA GLY A 451 1.27 14.96 32.80
C GLY A 451 1.11 13.44 32.88
N ASN A 452 1.43 12.87 34.05
CA ASN A 452 1.18 11.49 34.41
C ASN A 452 0.40 11.41 35.74
N LYS A 453 -0.62 10.56 35.76
CA LYS A 453 -1.51 10.35 36.91
C LYS A 453 -1.45 8.93 37.48
N GLY A 454 -0.38 8.20 37.16
CA GLY A 454 -0.09 6.84 37.63
C GLY A 454 -0.67 5.73 36.76
N ASP A 455 -1.24 6.07 35.59
CA ASP A 455 -1.78 5.11 34.62
C ASP A 455 -0.81 4.79 33.47
N ASN A 456 0.44 5.27 33.58
CA ASN A 456 1.49 5.16 32.55
C ASN A 456 1.10 5.70 31.16
N GLN A 457 0.01 6.47 31.08
CA GLN A 457 -0.39 7.17 29.87
C GLN A 457 0.00 8.64 30.01
N GLN A 458 0.84 9.11 29.11
CA GLN A 458 1.38 10.46 29.18
C GLN A 458 0.48 11.42 28.41
N ARG A 459 0.14 12.56 29.01
CA ARG A 459 -0.60 13.64 28.35
C ARG A 459 0.39 14.75 28.09
N MET A 460 0.46 15.22 26.86
CA MET A 460 1.42 16.23 26.42
C MET A 460 0.73 17.58 26.25
N TRP A 461 1.38 18.65 26.70
CA TRP A 461 1.03 20.02 26.39
C TRP A 461 2.27 20.70 25.81
N ASP A 462 2.15 21.13 24.56
CA ASP A 462 3.28 21.62 23.77
C ASP A 462 3.30 23.15 23.83
N PHE A 463 4.51 23.72 23.93
CA PHE A 463 4.70 25.16 23.85
C PHE A 463 6.07 25.49 23.25
N HIS A 464 6.11 26.55 22.46
CA HIS A 464 7.32 27.09 21.86
C HIS A 464 8.04 28.04 22.82
N VAL A 465 9.36 27.91 22.86
CA VAL A 465 10.24 28.91 23.45
C VAL A 465 11.10 29.47 22.33
N GLU A 466 10.89 30.72 21.97
CA GLU A 466 11.61 31.35 20.86
C GLU A 466 12.04 32.76 21.25
N ASP A 467 13.12 33.24 20.63
CA ASP A 467 13.46 34.66 20.68
C ASP A 467 12.68 35.41 19.60
N PHE A 468 11.40 35.67 19.87
CA PHE A 468 10.51 36.33 18.91
C PHE A 468 10.22 37.78 19.31
N MET A 469 10.14 38.65 18.30
CA MET A 469 9.48 39.93 18.45
C MET A 469 7.99 39.71 18.17
N PRO A 470 7.08 40.15 19.07
CA PRO A 470 5.65 40.10 18.79
C PRO A 470 5.35 40.74 17.44
N GLU A 471 4.55 40.07 16.64
CA GLU A 471 4.05 40.62 15.38
C GLU A 471 3.37 41.97 15.65
N ARG A 472 3.63 42.95 14.80
CA ARG A 472 3.05 44.30 14.90
C ARG A 472 2.05 44.59 13.80
N MET A 473 1.94 43.68 12.84
CA MET A 473 1.12 43.77 11.64
C MET A 473 0.49 42.41 11.37
N ALA A 474 -0.71 42.41 10.81
CA ALA A 474 -1.34 41.25 10.22
C ALA A 474 -1.18 41.30 8.69
N LEU A 475 -1.00 40.14 8.07
CA LEU A 475 -0.94 39.95 6.62
C LEU A 475 -1.88 38.80 6.24
N ASN A 476 -2.86 39.07 5.40
CA ASN A 476 -3.77 38.07 4.86
C ASN A 476 -3.50 37.88 3.36
N LEU A 477 -3.27 36.63 2.96
CA LEU A 477 -3.11 36.22 1.57
C LEU A 477 -4.26 35.28 1.21
N THR A 478 -5.17 35.71 0.34
CA THR A 478 -6.35 34.93 -0.05
C THR A 478 -6.29 34.55 -1.53
N GLY A 479 -6.25 33.25 -1.82
CA GLY A 479 -6.39 32.71 -3.18
C GLY A 479 -7.82 32.28 -3.50
N GLN A 480 -7.98 31.57 -4.62
CA GLN A 480 -9.26 31.00 -5.03
C GLN A 480 -9.51 29.63 -4.36
N LYS A 481 -10.74 29.36 -3.91
CA LYS A 481 -11.11 28.07 -3.28
C LYS A 481 -11.28 26.94 -4.29
N THR A 482 -11.76 27.25 -5.49
CA THR A 482 -11.92 26.28 -6.57
C THR A 482 -10.59 26.14 -7.32
N PRO A 483 -10.14 24.91 -7.64
CA PRO A 483 -8.98 24.72 -8.49
C PRO A 483 -9.11 25.51 -9.79
N VAL A 484 -8.01 26.18 -10.16
CA VAL A 484 -7.93 27.07 -11.32
C VAL A 484 -7.64 26.24 -12.58
N SER A 485 -8.23 26.61 -13.72
CA SER A 485 -7.91 25.95 -15.00
C SER A 485 -6.46 26.26 -15.40
N PRO A 486 -5.75 25.35 -16.08
CA PRO A 486 -4.38 25.63 -16.57
C PRO A 486 -4.26 26.85 -17.51
N GLN A 487 -5.38 27.34 -18.05
CA GLN A 487 -5.41 28.52 -18.94
C GLN A 487 -5.75 29.83 -18.23
N ASP A 488 -6.17 29.76 -16.96
CA ASP A 488 -6.57 30.93 -16.20
C ASP A 488 -5.37 31.51 -15.43
N ASN A 489 -5.44 32.81 -15.11
CA ASN A 489 -4.44 33.46 -14.28
C ASN A 489 -4.56 33.03 -12.82
N VAL A 490 -3.42 32.98 -12.11
CA VAL A 490 -3.37 32.71 -10.68
C VAL A 490 -3.22 34.04 -9.93
N ASP A 491 -4.28 34.42 -9.21
CA ASP A 491 -4.35 35.67 -8.46
C ASP A 491 -4.41 35.42 -6.95
N PHE A 492 -3.73 36.30 -6.19
CA PHE A 492 -3.79 36.33 -4.73
C PHE A 492 -4.16 37.74 -4.26
N ASN A 493 -5.20 37.84 -3.43
CA ASN A 493 -5.55 39.08 -2.77
C ASN A 493 -4.69 39.25 -1.51
N VAL A 494 -4.03 40.40 -1.37
CA VAL A 494 -3.12 40.70 -0.26
C VAL A 494 -3.67 41.86 0.55
N VAL A 495 -3.85 41.65 1.86
CA VAL A 495 -4.33 42.70 2.77
C VAL A 495 -3.41 42.75 4.00
N GLY A 496 -2.76 43.90 4.18
CA GLY A 496 -1.87 44.16 5.33
C GLY A 496 -2.36 45.32 6.18
N TYR A 497 -2.29 45.18 7.51
CA TYR A 497 -2.62 46.26 8.44
C TYR A 497 -1.85 46.12 9.75
N TYR A 498 -1.62 47.24 10.43
CA TYR A 498 -1.03 47.24 11.77
C TYR A 498 -2.04 46.74 12.80
N LEU A 499 -1.59 46.00 13.81
CA LEU A 499 -2.47 45.44 14.84
C LEU A 499 -3.16 46.50 15.73
N TYR A 500 -2.71 47.77 15.67
CA TYR A 500 -3.38 48.90 16.30
C TYR A 500 -4.48 49.55 15.41
N GLY A 501 -4.72 49.01 14.21
CA GLY A 501 -5.87 49.34 13.34
C GLY A 501 -5.61 50.25 12.15
N ALA A 502 -4.35 50.62 11.84
CA ALA A 502 -4.03 51.40 10.64
C ALA A 502 -3.70 50.51 9.43
N PRO A 503 -4.03 50.92 8.19
CA PRO A 503 -3.61 50.18 6.99
C PRO A 503 -2.09 50.18 6.85
N ALA A 504 -1.55 49.15 6.20
CA ALA A 504 -0.13 49.03 5.89
C ALA A 504 0.28 49.84 4.63
N ASN A 505 -0.31 51.03 4.46
CA ASN A 505 -0.10 51.87 3.27
C ASN A 505 1.38 52.26 3.14
N GLY A 506 1.95 52.01 1.96
CA GLY A 506 3.35 52.29 1.64
C GLY A 506 4.33 51.23 2.13
N ASN A 507 3.87 50.19 2.82
CA ASN A 507 4.73 49.09 3.24
C ASN A 507 5.14 48.24 2.02
N SER A 508 6.40 47.78 2.01
CA SER A 508 6.89 46.84 0.99
C SER A 508 6.48 45.42 1.34
N LEU A 509 5.89 44.71 0.37
CA LEU A 509 5.67 43.28 0.38
C LEU A 509 6.71 42.60 -0.50
N GLN A 510 7.39 41.60 0.06
CA GLN A 510 8.33 40.73 -0.66
C GLN A 510 7.89 39.27 -0.50
N GLY A 511 7.99 38.48 -1.57
CA GLY A 511 7.63 37.06 -1.55
C GLY A 511 8.17 36.29 -2.74
N GLN A 512 7.98 34.98 -2.74
CA GLN A 512 8.35 34.10 -3.86
C GLN A 512 7.15 33.27 -4.29
N LEU A 513 6.99 33.09 -5.61
CA LEU A 513 6.00 32.20 -6.19
C LEU A 513 6.64 30.87 -6.58
N PHE A 514 5.99 29.78 -6.18
CA PHE A 514 6.45 28.43 -6.45
C PHE A 514 5.36 27.63 -7.16
N LEU A 515 5.73 26.94 -8.23
CA LEU A 515 4.91 25.88 -8.81
C LEU A 515 5.33 24.55 -8.21
N ARG A 516 4.37 23.80 -7.67
CA ARG A 516 4.57 22.47 -7.11
C ARG A 516 3.43 21.55 -7.54
N PRO A 517 3.69 20.24 -7.70
CA PRO A 517 2.63 19.29 -8.01
C PRO A 517 1.71 19.11 -6.81
N LEU A 518 0.40 19.17 -7.04
CA LEU A 518 -0.62 18.88 -6.03
C LEU A 518 -0.97 17.38 -6.10
N ARG A 519 -0.11 16.54 -5.52
CA ARG A 519 -0.28 15.07 -5.57
C ARG A 519 -1.46 14.61 -4.74
N ASP A 520 -1.66 15.21 -3.57
CA ASP A 520 -2.78 14.93 -2.66
C ASP A 520 -3.94 15.91 -2.92
N ALA A 521 -4.41 15.96 -4.17
CA ALA A 521 -5.41 16.95 -4.62
C ALA A 521 -6.81 16.78 -4.02
N VAL A 522 -7.13 15.57 -3.54
CA VAL A 522 -8.46 15.23 -3.00
C VAL A 522 -8.30 14.78 -1.55
N PRO A 523 -8.49 15.68 -0.57
CA PRO A 523 -8.33 15.35 0.84
C PRO A 523 -9.24 14.23 1.35
N ALA A 524 -10.38 14.00 0.68
CA ALA A 524 -11.32 12.93 1.01
C ALA A 524 -10.83 11.52 0.60
N LEU A 525 -9.72 11.41 -0.14
CA LEU A 525 -9.11 10.15 -0.56
C LEU A 525 -7.65 10.08 -0.10
N PRO A 526 -7.38 9.89 1.21
CA PRO A 526 -6.01 9.80 1.72
C PRO A 526 -5.21 8.69 1.02
N GLY A 527 -3.96 8.98 0.67
CA GLY A 527 -3.05 8.04 0.01
C GLY A 527 -3.21 7.94 -1.51
N PHE A 528 -4.28 8.47 -2.10
CA PHE A 528 -4.42 8.57 -3.55
C PHE A 528 -3.59 9.71 -4.12
N GLN A 529 -2.79 9.41 -5.15
CA GLN A 529 -1.95 10.40 -5.83
C GLN A 529 -2.53 10.77 -7.20
N PHE A 530 -2.48 12.06 -7.52
CA PHE A 530 -2.97 12.62 -8.77
C PHE A 530 -1.84 13.26 -9.59
N GLY A 531 -1.95 13.19 -10.92
CA GLY A 531 -0.97 13.73 -11.87
C GLY A 531 0.10 12.74 -12.31
N ASP A 532 0.72 12.99 -13.46
CA ASP A 532 1.78 12.14 -14.01
C ASP A 532 3.09 12.31 -13.22
N ILE A 533 3.70 11.21 -12.78
CA ILE A 533 4.97 11.23 -12.05
C ILE A 533 6.17 11.40 -12.98
N ALA A 534 6.02 11.01 -14.25
CA ALA A 534 7.06 11.14 -15.27
C ALA A 534 7.08 12.53 -15.92
N GLU A 535 6.08 13.36 -15.66
CA GLU A 535 6.03 14.72 -16.20
C GLU A 535 7.09 15.61 -15.54
N GLU A 536 7.94 16.18 -16.39
CA GLU A 536 9.04 17.04 -15.98
C GLU A 536 8.60 18.49 -15.75
N ASN A 537 9.43 19.29 -15.09
CA ASN A 537 9.22 20.74 -14.86
C ASN A 537 8.00 21.12 -13.99
N LEU A 538 7.44 20.17 -13.24
CA LEU A 538 6.33 20.40 -12.30
C LEU A 538 6.74 21.07 -10.98
N SER A 539 8.03 21.20 -10.71
CA SER A 539 8.57 21.90 -9.53
C SER A 539 9.57 22.96 -9.95
N ARG A 540 9.19 24.24 -9.83
CA ARG A 540 10.07 25.37 -10.15
C ARG A 540 9.71 26.62 -9.36
N SER A 541 10.65 27.54 -9.25
CA SER A 541 10.37 28.92 -8.85
C SER A 541 9.80 29.66 -10.06
N LEU A 542 8.79 30.49 -9.84
CA LEU A 542 8.17 31.29 -10.89
C LEU A 542 8.81 32.68 -10.88
N ASP A 543 8.44 33.52 -9.92
CA ASP A 543 8.88 34.92 -9.83
C ASP A 543 9.12 35.33 -8.38
N GLU A 544 9.95 36.36 -8.21
CA GLU A 544 10.05 37.14 -6.97
C GLU A 544 9.01 38.27 -7.00
N VAL A 545 8.18 38.33 -5.97
CA VAL A 545 7.17 39.36 -5.81
C VAL A 545 7.78 40.49 -4.99
N GLN A 546 7.79 41.70 -5.56
CA GLN A 546 8.12 42.92 -4.83
C GLN A 546 7.10 44.00 -5.20
N LEU A 547 6.28 44.40 -4.24
CA LEU A 547 5.27 45.44 -4.43
C LEU A 547 5.14 46.33 -3.20
N THR A 548 4.47 47.46 -3.39
CA THR A 548 4.11 48.39 -2.31
C THR A 548 2.61 48.29 -2.10
N LEU A 549 2.20 48.08 -0.84
CA LEU A 549 0.79 48.02 -0.46
C LEU A 549 0.16 49.42 -0.54
N ASP A 550 -1.06 49.48 -1.05
CA ASP A 550 -1.92 50.66 -1.04
C ASP A 550 -2.78 50.71 0.24
N GLU A 551 -3.79 51.60 0.26
CA GLU A 551 -4.65 51.87 1.44
C GLU A 551 -5.63 50.77 1.79
#